data_AF-A0AA41VS40-F1
#
_entry.id   AF-A0AA41VS40-F1
#
_cell.length_a   1.000
_cell.length_b   1.000
_cell.length_c   1.000
_cell.angle_alpha   90.00
_cell.angle_beta   90.00
_cell.angle_gamma   90.00
#
_symmetry.space_group_name_H-M   'P 1'
#
loop_
_entity.id
_entity.type
_entity.pdbx_description
1 polymer ?
#
loop_
_entity_poly.entity_id
_entity_poly.type
_entity_poly.pdbx_seq_one_letter_code
_entity_poly.pdbx_strand_id
1 'polypeptide(L)' 'MGSRNVFLFSSFICLCSFYLSFVTADTQSVQLVVNVSQAGTKMPETLFGVFIEEINHAVTGGLWAELVSNRG' A
#
# COMPACT_ATOMS: atom_id res chain seq x y z
N MET A 1 42.41 12.54 27.42
CA MET A 1 41.57 12.97 26.27
C MET A 1 40.21 12.25 26.16
N GLY A 2 39.88 11.28 27.03
CA GLY A 2 38.62 10.51 26.92
C GLY A 2 37.37 11.15 27.54
N SER A 3 37.49 11.84 28.67
CA SER A 3 36.32 12.33 29.43
C SER A 3 35.50 13.40 28.70
N ARG A 4 36.15 14.39 28.08
CA ARG A 4 35.48 15.48 27.34
C ARG A 4 34.61 14.97 26.18
N ASN A 5 35.07 13.95 25.46
CA ASN A 5 34.34 13.39 24.32
C ASN A 5 33.10 12.59 24.78
N VAL A 6 33.19 11.92 25.94
CA VAL A 6 32.05 11.21 26.56
C VAL A 6 30.97 12.19 27.01
N PHE A 7 31.34 13.33 27.61
CA PHE A 7 30.37 14.37 27.99
C PHE A 7 29.67 14.99 26.78
N LEU A 8 30.40 15.27 25.70
CA LEU A 8 29.82 15.81 24.47
C LEU A 8 28.87 14.82 23.80
N PHE A 9 29.24 13.54 23.77
CA PHE A 9 28.39 12.48 23.23
C PHE A 9 27.12 12.29 24.07
N SER A 10 27.24 12.29 25.40
CA SER A 10 26.09 12.22 26.30
C SER A 10 25.16 13.42 26.15
N SER A 11 25.71 14.63 25.99
CA SER A 11 24.94 15.85 25.76
C SER A 11 24.16 15.80 24.44
N PHE A 12 24.80 15.31 23.38
CA PHE A 12 24.17 15.13 22.07
C PHE A 12 23.01 14.14 22.10
N ILE A 13 23.18 12.99 22.77
CA ILE A 13 22.10 12.01 22.97
C ILE A 13 20.93 12.63 23.74
N CYS A 14 21.22 13.40 24.79
CA CYS A 14 20.19 14.11 25.56
C CYS A 14 19.39 15.09 24.68
N LEU A 15 20.09 15.88 23.86
CA LEU A 15 19.45 16.83 22.94
C LEU A 15 18.60 16.13 21.88
N CYS A 16 19.09 15.04 21.28
CA CYS A 16 18.31 14.24 20.32
C CYS A 16 17.05 13.63 20.95
N SER A 17 17.16 13.13 22.18
CA SER A 17 16.04 12.52 22.91
C SER A 17 14.98 13.57 23.28
N PHE A 18 15.41 14.77 23.67
CA PHE A 18 14.53 15.90 23.94
C PHE A 18 13.79 16.35 22.67
N TYR A 19 14.48 16.45 21.54
CA TYR A 19 13.87 16.82 20.26
C TYR A 19 12.81 15.81 19.79
N LEU A 20 13.08 14.51 19.95
CA LEU A 20 12.12 13.45 19.59
C LEU A 20 10.83 13.53 20.42
N SER A 21 10.88 14.08 21.63
CA SER A 21 9.71 14.24 22.51
C SER A 21 8.70 15.28 22.01
N PHE A 22 9.11 16.18 21.12
CA PHE A 22 8.24 17.20 20.50
C PHE A 22 7.67 16.76 19.14
N VAL A 23 8.09 15.60 18.62
CA VAL A 23 7.52 15.04 17.39
C VAL A 23 6.21 14.34 17.74
N THR A 24 5.12 15.10 17.76
CA THR A 24 3.78 14.53 17.75
C THR A 24 3.40 14.24 16.31
N ALA A 25 3.19 12.96 15.97
CA ALA A 25 2.55 12.61 14.71
C ALA A 25 1.09 13.12 14.76
N ASP A 26 0.75 14.08 13.91
CA ASP A 26 -0.63 14.54 13.73
C ASP A 26 -1.42 13.39 13.11
N THR A 27 -2.07 12.61 13.95
CA THR A 27 -2.96 11.53 13.52
C THR A 27 -4.33 12.13 13.27
N GLN A 28 -4.54 12.60 12.04
CA GLN A 28 -5.83 13.13 11.63
C GLN A 28 -6.88 12.00 11.67
N SER A 29 -7.74 12.02 12.69
CA SER A 29 -8.84 11.07 12.81
C SER A 29 -9.90 11.37 11.76
N VAL A 30 -10.16 10.44 10.84
CA VAL A 30 -11.23 10.55 9.84
C VAL A 30 -12.44 9.77 10.31
N GLN A 31 -13.61 10.40 10.33
CA GLN A 31 -14.89 9.73 10.57
C GLN A 31 -15.63 9.53 9.26
N LEU A 32 -15.95 8.26 8.94
CA LEU A 32 -16.87 7.89 7.85
C LEU A 32 -18.20 7.48 8.47
N VAL A 33 -19.24 8.30 8.29
CA VAL A 33 -20.60 8.02 8.76
C VAL A 33 -21.42 7.49 7.60
N VAL A 34 -21.92 6.26 7.72
CA VAL A 34 -22.76 5.61 6.70
C VAL A 34 -24.21 5.59 7.17
N ASN A 35 -25.12 6.14 6.37
CA ASN A 35 -26.55 6.06 6.61
C ASN A 35 -27.14 4.79 5.97
N VAL A 36 -27.69 3.89 6.79
CA VAL A 36 -28.28 2.61 6.35
C VAL A 36 -29.82 2.64 6.43
N SER A 37 -30.43 3.79 6.70
CA SER A 37 -31.90 3.92 6.77
C SER A 37 -32.58 3.79 5.41
N GLN A 38 -31.84 3.99 4.33
CA GLN A 38 -32.28 3.77 2.96
C GLN A 38 -31.44 2.66 2.33
N ALA A 39 -32.10 1.59 1.87
CA ALA A 39 -31.42 0.57 1.10
C ALA A 39 -30.95 1.17 -0.24
N GLY A 40 -29.65 1.10 -0.52
CA GLY A 40 -29.11 1.44 -1.83
C GLY A 40 -29.51 0.43 -2.90
N THR A 41 -29.11 0.69 -4.16
CA THR A 41 -29.36 -0.25 -5.26
C THR A 41 -28.61 -1.56 -5.04
N LYS A 42 -29.26 -2.70 -5.35
CA LYS A 42 -28.58 -4.01 -5.34
C LYS A 42 -27.39 -3.96 -6.31
N MET A 43 -26.23 -4.33 -5.81
CA MET A 43 -25.03 -4.45 -6.63
C MET A 43 -25.23 -5.50 -7.73
N PRO A 44 -25.00 -5.16 -9.01
CA PRO A 44 -25.09 -6.13 -10.09
C PRO A 44 -24.07 -7.26 -9.91
N GLU A 45 -24.48 -8.50 -10.17
CA GLU A 45 -23.59 -9.67 -10.13
C GLU A 45 -22.49 -9.60 -11.21
N THR A 46 -22.69 -8.75 -12.22
CA THR A 46 -21.75 -8.50 -13.33
C THR A 46 -20.87 -7.27 -13.12
N LEU A 47 -20.87 -6.63 -11.94
CA LEU A 47 -20.05 -5.42 -11.72
C LEU A 47 -18.54 -5.71 -11.86
N PHE A 48 -18.12 -6.92 -11.50
CA PHE A 48 -16.73 -7.36 -11.63
C PHE A 48 -16.64 -8.53 -12.60
N GLY A 49 -15.81 -8.38 -13.63
CA GLY A 49 -15.58 -9.40 -14.65
C GLY A 49 -14.21 -9.23 -15.31
N VAL A 50 -13.85 -10.18 -16.17
CA VAL A 50 -12.60 -10.16 -16.95
C VAL A 50 -12.96 -10.12 -18.43
N PHE A 51 -12.26 -9.28 -19.19
CA PHE A 51 -12.37 -9.22 -20.64
C PHE A 51 -11.15 -9.91 -21.27
N ILE A 52 -11.40 -10.74 -22.29
CA ILE A 52 -10.37 -11.50 -23.00
C ILE A 52 -10.46 -11.20 -24.50
N GLU A 53 -9.32 -10.87 -25.10
CA GLU A 53 -9.12 -10.76 -26.54
C GLU A 53 -7.82 -11.49 -26.93
N GLU A 54 -7.71 -11.93 -28.18
CA GLU A 54 -6.44 -12.41 -28.72
C GLU A 54 -5.55 -11.20 -29.07
N ILE A 55 -4.93 -10.63 -28.04
CA ILE A 55 -3.90 -9.60 -28.18
C ILE A 55 -2.69 -9.98 -27.35
N ASN A 56 -1.48 -9.66 -27.85
CA ASN A 56 -0.23 -9.84 -27.10
C ASN A 56 -0.02 -11.25 -26.51
N HIS A 57 -0.47 -12.31 -27.19
CA HIS A 57 -0.39 -13.69 -26.69
C HIS A 57 -1.16 -13.95 -25.39
N ALA A 58 -2.16 -13.13 -25.05
CA ALA A 58 -2.97 -13.31 -23.84
C ALA A 58 -3.75 -14.63 -23.84
N VAL A 59 -4.11 -15.13 -25.04
CA VAL A 59 -4.80 -16.41 -25.21
C VAL A 59 -3.82 -17.45 -25.75
N THR A 60 -3.39 -17.36 -27.01
CA THR A 60 -2.37 -18.30 -27.55
C THR A 60 -0.97 -17.96 -27.06
N GLY A 61 -0.39 -18.83 -26.22
CA GLY A 61 0.87 -18.54 -25.50
C GLY A 61 0.66 -17.91 -24.12
N GLY A 62 -0.60 -17.75 -23.69
CA GLY A 62 -1.00 -17.26 -22.37
C GLY A 62 -2.01 -18.21 -21.75
N LEU A 63 -3.30 -17.85 -21.80
CA LEU A 63 -4.40 -18.64 -21.22
C LEU A 63 -4.48 -20.07 -21.79
N TRP A 64 -4.20 -20.24 -23.08
CA TRP A 64 -4.14 -21.55 -23.71
C TRP A 64 -2.77 -22.17 -23.45
N ALA A 65 -2.76 -23.27 -22.69
CA ALA A 65 -1.55 -23.93 -22.20
C ALA A 65 -0.69 -24.62 -23.28
N GLU A 66 -0.98 -24.40 -24.56
CA GLU A 66 -0.17 -24.91 -25.65
C GLU A 66 1.21 -24.23 -25.67
N LEU A 67 2.25 -25.06 -25.73
CA LEU A 67 3.63 -24.60 -25.71
C LEU A 67 4.23 -24.46 -27.11
N VAL A 68 3.63 -25.08 -28.12
CA VAL A 68 4.14 -25.07 -29.50
C VAL A 68 3.40 -24.02 -30.32
N SER A 69 4.13 -22.99 -30.74
CA SER A 69 3.64 -22.00 -31.71
C SER A 69 3.69 -22.55 -33.14
N ASN A 70 2.73 -22.14 -33.98
CA ASN A 70 2.66 -22.51 -35.40
C ASN A 70 2.64 -24.03 -35.67
N ARG A 71 1.86 -24.79 -34.89
CA ARG A 71 1.73 -26.25 -35.03
C ARG A 71 0.85 -26.73 -36.21
N GLY A 72 0.37 -25.79 -37.04
CA GLY A 72 -0.52 -26.07 -38.18
C GLY A 72 0.20 -26.71 -39.35
#